data_AF-A0A1M6CM95-F1
#
_entry.id   AF-A0A1M6CM95-F1
#
_cell.length_a   1.000
_cell.length_b   1.000
_cell.length_c   1.000
_cell.angle_alpha   90.00
_cell.angle_beta   90.00
_cell.angle_gamma   90.00
#
_symmetry.space_group_name_H-M   'P 1'
#
loop_
_entity.id
_entity.type
_entity.pdbx_description
1 polymer ?
#
loop_
_entity_poly.entity_id
_entity_poly.type
_entity_poly.pdbx_seq_one_letter_code
_entity_poly.pdbx_strand_id
1 'polypeptide(L)'
;MSDPLPPRIVDTHHHIYDPRIPPHPGTRPPPDAPLSAYTALRQRLGITHHVLVQPSSYGFDNALHLAARAEAPGISRVVAVLPPDTDPAEARRLGAAGGVGLRANLSHPVPLGPGDVPALGRLCADQGWHLQIFAAADLLAELAPALRALPCPLVLDHFAMLPPASFAAHPAWPVVAELLAAGRAWVKLSSPYALPLGDPAPLIRALAEAGASQLLWGTNWPHPNSGQPQDEAALREAALAPLTAPQRAAALWANPARLYGFAA
;
A
#
# COMPACT_ATOMS: atom_id res chain seq x y z
N MET A 1 15.46 10.20 -22.02
CA MET A 1 14.72 9.00 -22.45
C MET A 1 14.44 8.21 -21.19
N SER A 2 13.19 7.85 -20.92
CA SER A 2 12.85 7.06 -19.72
C SER A 2 13.43 5.66 -19.85
N ASP A 3 13.98 5.13 -18.76
CA ASP A 3 14.53 3.77 -18.76
C ASP A 3 13.45 2.74 -19.14
N PRO A 4 13.79 1.70 -19.91
CA PRO A 4 12.84 0.67 -20.29
C PRO A 4 12.23 0.02 -19.04
N LEU A 5 10.93 -0.22 -19.08
CA LEU A 5 10.22 -0.88 -17.99
C LEU A 5 10.64 -2.36 -17.90
N PRO A 6 10.71 -2.94 -16.68
CA PRO A 6 10.93 -4.36 -16.54
C PRO A 6 9.77 -5.17 -17.18
N PRO A 7 10.02 -6.40 -17.63
CA PRO A 7 9.01 -7.24 -18.29
C PRO A 7 7.84 -7.63 -17.38
N ARG A 8 8.04 -7.50 -16.06
CA ARG A 8 6.99 -7.68 -15.06
C ARG A 8 6.96 -6.46 -14.16
N ILE A 9 5.75 -6.03 -13.84
CA ILE A 9 5.48 -4.87 -12.99
C ILE A 9 4.36 -5.25 -12.04
N VAL A 10 4.55 -4.98 -10.76
CA VAL A 10 3.52 -5.09 -9.73
C VAL A 10 3.01 -3.69 -9.39
N ASP A 11 1.73 -3.46 -9.58
CA ASP A 11 1.04 -2.34 -8.93
C ASP A 11 0.63 -2.75 -7.52
N THR A 12 1.31 -2.23 -6.51
CA THR A 12 1.12 -2.66 -5.11
C THR A 12 -0.01 -1.94 -4.38
N HIS A 13 -0.71 -1.02 -5.05
CA HIS A 13 -1.78 -0.27 -4.40
C HIS A 13 -2.81 0.19 -5.41
N HIS A 14 -3.93 -0.52 -5.49
CA HIS A 14 -5.15 -0.01 -6.11
C HIS A 14 -6.37 -0.54 -5.38
N HIS A 15 -7.50 0.06 -5.69
CA HIS A 15 -8.81 -0.31 -5.18
C HIS A 15 -9.74 -0.57 -6.36
N ILE A 16 -10.72 -1.44 -6.18
CA ILE A 16 -11.87 -1.54 -7.07
C ILE A 16 -13.13 -1.21 -6.31
N TYR A 17 -14.15 -0.73 -7.03
CA TYR A 17 -15.41 -0.34 -6.45
C TYR A 17 -16.59 -0.76 -7.33
N ASP A 18 -17.71 -1.05 -6.66
CA ASP A 18 -19.02 -1.28 -7.26
C ASP A 18 -20.03 -0.41 -6.50
N PRO A 19 -20.63 0.61 -7.16
CA PRO A 19 -21.54 1.54 -6.51
C PRO A 19 -22.84 0.89 -6.00
N ARG A 20 -23.12 -0.37 -6.37
CA ARG A 20 -24.28 -1.14 -5.92
C ARG A 20 -24.07 -1.76 -4.53
N ILE A 21 -22.83 -1.90 -4.09
CA ILE A 21 -22.51 -2.41 -2.74
C ILE A 21 -22.68 -1.27 -1.75
N PRO A 22 -23.51 -1.42 -0.70
CA PRO A 22 -23.70 -0.38 0.31
C PRO A 22 -22.37 -0.02 0.99
N PRO A 23 -22.07 1.29 1.19
CA PRO A 23 -20.88 1.67 1.94
C PRO A 23 -21.00 1.28 3.41
N HIS A 24 -19.87 0.98 4.04
CA HIS A 24 -19.80 0.85 5.49
C HIS A 24 -20.24 2.17 6.15
N PRO A 25 -21.03 2.13 7.25
CA PRO A 25 -21.45 3.33 7.96
C PRO A 25 -20.29 4.27 8.28
N GLY A 26 -20.48 5.57 8.04
CA GLY A 26 -19.46 6.60 8.30
C GLY A 26 -18.38 6.74 7.22
N THR A 27 -18.47 6.00 6.12
CA THR A 27 -17.49 6.04 5.03
C THR A 27 -18.05 6.69 3.76
N ARG A 28 -17.17 7.05 2.82
CA ARG A 28 -17.57 7.68 1.56
C ARG A 28 -18.26 6.65 0.64
N PRO A 29 -19.32 7.06 -0.09
CA PRO A 29 -19.91 6.24 -1.13
C PRO A 29 -18.85 5.77 -2.14
N PRO A 30 -18.87 4.49 -2.54
CA PRO A 30 -17.95 3.97 -3.54
C PRO A 30 -18.18 4.62 -4.92
N PRO A 31 -17.12 5.05 -5.64
CA PRO A 31 -17.24 5.45 -7.04
C PRO A 31 -17.52 4.25 -7.95
N ASP A 32 -17.83 4.51 -9.22
CA ASP A 32 -17.86 3.46 -10.25
C ASP A 32 -16.44 3.20 -10.78
N ALA A 33 -15.81 2.14 -10.28
CA ALA A 33 -14.43 1.79 -10.61
C ALA A 33 -14.25 0.26 -10.61
N PRO A 34 -14.88 -0.45 -11.57
CA PRO A 34 -14.89 -1.91 -11.60
C PRO A 34 -13.53 -2.50 -11.99
N LEU A 35 -13.33 -3.79 -11.70
CA LEU A 35 -12.13 -4.54 -12.08
C LEU A 35 -11.86 -4.50 -13.60
N SER A 36 -12.90 -4.44 -14.43
CA SER A 36 -12.76 -4.33 -15.89
C SER A 36 -12.07 -3.02 -16.31
N ALA A 37 -12.39 -1.90 -15.65
CA ALA A 37 -11.74 -0.61 -15.89
C ALA A 37 -10.26 -0.65 -15.47
N TYR A 38 -9.97 -1.23 -14.30
CA TYR A 38 -8.58 -1.46 -13.88
C TYR A 38 -7.82 -2.40 -14.82
N THR A 39 -8.49 -3.43 -15.35
CA THR A 39 -7.87 -4.37 -16.30
C THR A 39 -7.48 -3.68 -17.61
N ALA A 40 -8.30 -2.78 -18.13
CA ALA A 40 -7.93 -1.97 -19.29
C ALA A 40 -6.75 -1.04 -18.97
N LEU A 41 -6.73 -0.44 -17.77
CA LEU A 41 -5.64 0.40 -17.31
C LEU A 41 -4.30 -0.36 -17.24
N ARG A 42 -4.31 -1.52 -16.58
CA ARG A 42 -3.09 -2.30 -16.34
C ARG A 42 -2.47 -2.78 -17.65
N GLN A 43 -3.30 -3.16 -18.63
CA GLN A 43 -2.86 -3.52 -19.99
C GLN A 43 -2.16 -2.35 -20.69
N ARG A 44 -2.75 -1.15 -20.63
CA ARG A 44 -2.16 0.06 -21.21
C ARG A 44 -0.83 0.45 -20.57
N LEU A 45 -0.66 0.21 -19.27
CA LEU A 45 0.53 0.60 -18.51
C LEU A 45 1.62 -0.48 -18.43
N GLY A 46 1.36 -1.68 -18.96
CA GLY A 46 2.26 -2.84 -18.88
C GLY A 46 2.32 -3.48 -17.49
N ILE A 47 1.33 -3.25 -16.64
CA ILE A 47 1.24 -3.83 -15.29
C ILE A 47 0.79 -5.28 -15.42
N THR A 48 1.62 -6.20 -14.92
CA THR A 48 1.39 -7.65 -15.07
C THR A 48 0.83 -8.30 -13.81
N HIS A 49 1.09 -7.71 -12.64
CA HIS A 49 0.63 -8.19 -11.34
C HIS A 49 0.06 -7.03 -10.54
N HIS A 50 -0.80 -7.32 -9.58
CA HIS A 50 -1.40 -6.27 -8.76
C HIS A 50 -1.81 -6.71 -7.37
N VAL A 51 -1.88 -5.74 -6.46
CA VAL A 51 -2.35 -5.93 -5.09
C VAL A 51 -3.60 -5.08 -4.90
N LEU A 52 -4.70 -5.80 -4.71
CA LEU A 52 -6.02 -5.28 -4.39
C LEU A 52 -6.03 -4.88 -2.91
N VAL A 53 -6.11 -3.58 -2.63
CA VAL A 53 -6.14 -3.06 -1.26
C VAL A 53 -7.59 -2.76 -0.91
N GLN A 54 -8.10 -3.35 0.16
CA GLN A 54 -9.45 -3.09 0.63
C GLN A 54 -9.64 -1.59 0.98
N PRO A 55 -10.60 -0.90 0.35
CA PRO A 55 -10.88 0.50 0.62
C PRO A 55 -11.77 0.64 1.85
N SER A 56 -11.65 1.78 2.55
CA SER A 56 -12.49 2.06 3.71
C SER A 56 -13.99 2.04 3.40
N SER A 57 -14.40 2.33 2.15
CA SER A 57 -15.80 2.33 1.72
C SER A 57 -16.55 1.03 2.02
N TYR A 58 -15.87 -0.13 2.06
CA TYR A 58 -16.51 -1.42 2.36
C TYR A 58 -16.21 -1.93 3.77
N GLY A 59 -15.45 -1.18 4.57
CA GLY A 59 -15.04 -1.57 5.92
C GLY A 59 -14.43 -2.98 5.93
N PHE A 60 -15.03 -3.87 6.73
CA PHE A 60 -14.60 -5.26 6.90
C PHE A 60 -15.12 -6.23 5.83
N ASP A 61 -15.96 -5.80 4.89
CA ASP A 61 -16.44 -6.66 3.81
C ASP A 61 -15.44 -6.73 2.66
N ASN A 62 -14.63 -7.78 2.66
CA ASN A 62 -13.58 -8.01 1.67
C ASN A 62 -14.08 -8.75 0.41
N ALA A 63 -15.38 -9.05 0.30
CA ALA A 63 -15.90 -9.96 -0.72
C ALA A 63 -15.59 -9.52 -2.16
N LEU A 64 -15.72 -8.21 -2.45
CA LEU A 64 -15.43 -7.66 -3.78
C LEU A 64 -13.97 -7.92 -4.21
N HIS A 65 -13.02 -7.64 -3.32
CA HIS A 65 -11.58 -7.78 -3.62
C HIS A 65 -11.17 -9.25 -3.71
N LEU A 66 -11.74 -10.13 -2.88
CA LEU A 66 -11.51 -11.57 -2.95
C LEU A 66 -12.08 -12.20 -4.23
N ALA A 67 -13.29 -11.79 -4.64
CA ALA A 67 -13.90 -12.23 -5.89
C ALA A 67 -13.06 -11.79 -7.10
N ALA A 68 -12.63 -10.53 -7.13
CA ALA A 68 -11.76 -10.00 -8.17
C ALA A 68 -10.40 -10.72 -8.24
N ARG A 69 -9.81 -11.05 -7.08
CA ARG A 69 -8.58 -11.85 -7.02
C ARG A 69 -8.79 -13.25 -7.60
N ALA A 70 -9.94 -13.87 -7.36
CA ALA A 70 -10.24 -15.23 -7.82
C ALA A 70 -10.26 -15.35 -9.36
N GLU A 71 -10.50 -14.26 -10.09
CA GLU A 71 -10.41 -14.23 -11.56
C GLU A 71 -8.96 -14.39 -12.07
N ALA A 72 -7.96 -14.00 -11.28
CA ALA A 72 -6.56 -14.00 -11.71
C ALA A 72 -5.58 -14.40 -10.57
N PRO A 73 -5.70 -15.61 -10.00
CA PRO A 73 -5.04 -16.02 -8.77
C PRO A 73 -3.51 -15.98 -8.81
N GLY A 74 -2.93 -16.21 -9.99
CA GLY A 74 -1.48 -16.22 -10.19
C GLY A 74 -0.84 -14.85 -10.12
N ILE A 75 -1.59 -13.79 -10.47
CA ILE A 75 -1.05 -12.43 -10.65
C ILE A 75 -1.63 -11.41 -9.66
N SER A 76 -2.54 -11.83 -8.78
CA SER A 76 -3.22 -10.94 -7.84
C SER A 76 -3.19 -11.41 -6.40
N ARG A 77 -3.12 -10.45 -5.48
CA ARG A 77 -3.16 -10.62 -4.02
C ARG A 77 -4.10 -9.59 -3.39
N VAL A 78 -4.55 -9.86 -2.17
CA VAL A 78 -5.43 -8.95 -1.42
C VAL A 78 -4.76 -8.51 -0.12
N VAL A 79 -4.78 -7.21 0.15
CA VAL A 79 -4.60 -6.66 1.50
C VAL A 79 -6.00 -6.37 2.05
N ALA A 80 -6.42 -7.15 3.04
CA ALA A 80 -7.77 -7.14 3.59
C ALA A 80 -7.90 -6.16 4.76
N VAL A 81 -9.13 -5.96 5.24
CA VAL A 81 -9.40 -5.25 6.51
C VAL A 81 -10.25 -6.18 7.37
N LEU A 82 -9.83 -6.38 8.62
CA LEU A 82 -10.53 -7.23 9.60
C LEU A 82 -10.68 -6.47 10.94
N PRO A 83 -11.72 -6.77 11.73
CA PRO A 83 -11.79 -6.33 13.13
C PRO A 83 -10.57 -6.83 13.93
N PRO A 84 -10.07 -6.06 14.91
CA PRO A 84 -8.89 -6.44 15.70
C PRO A 84 -9.09 -7.68 16.59
N ASP A 85 -10.35 -8.02 16.89
CA ASP A 85 -10.79 -9.16 17.69
C ASP A 85 -11.25 -10.36 16.83
N THR A 86 -10.96 -10.33 15.53
CA THR A 86 -11.31 -11.41 14.60
C THR A 86 -10.73 -12.75 15.03
N ASP A 87 -11.54 -13.81 14.95
CA ASP A 87 -11.07 -15.18 15.11
C ASP A 87 -9.95 -15.49 14.10
N PRO A 88 -8.77 -15.98 14.53
CA PRO A 88 -7.70 -16.39 13.62
C PRO A 88 -8.12 -17.36 12.50
N ALA A 89 -9.21 -18.11 12.67
CA ALA A 89 -9.80 -18.95 11.61
C ALA A 89 -10.23 -18.13 10.39
N GLU A 90 -10.74 -16.92 10.60
CA GLU A 90 -11.16 -16.03 9.53
C GLU A 90 -9.94 -15.47 8.77
N ALA A 91 -8.86 -15.11 9.47
CA ALA A 91 -7.62 -14.73 8.81
C ALA A 91 -7.04 -15.87 7.96
N ARG A 92 -7.07 -17.12 8.46
CA ARG A 92 -6.69 -18.31 7.67
C ARG A 92 -7.58 -18.48 6.43
N ARG A 93 -8.89 -18.29 6.56
CA ARG A 93 -9.85 -18.34 5.43
C ARG A 93 -9.50 -17.30 4.37
N LEU A 94 -9.23 -16.06 4.78
CA LEU A 94 -8.78 -15.00 3.88
C LEU A 94 -7.45 -15.35 3.20
N GLY A 95 -6.51 -15.97 3.92
CA GLY A 95 -5.25 -16.46 3.35
C GLY A 95 -5.43 -17.48 2.26
N ALA A 96 -6.27 -18.49 2.50
CA ALA A 96 -6.63 -19.47 1.47
C ALA A 96 -7.28 -18.81 0.24
N ALA A 97 -7.97 -17.68 0.43
CA ALA A 97 -8.58 -16.90 -0.63
C ALA A 97 -7.63 -15.86 -1.28
N GLY A 98 -6.35 -15.80 -0.90
CA GLY A 98 -5.34 -14.92 -1.51
C GLY A 98 -5.01 -13.64 -0.73
N GLY A 99 -5.42 -13.55 0.53
CA GLY A 99 -5.00 -12.52 1.48
C GLY A 99 -3.52 -12.67 1.87
N VAL A 100 -2.82 -11.54 1.97
CA VAL A 100 -1.37 -11.47 2.28
C VAL A 100 -1.00 -10.40 3.31
N GLY A 101 -2.00 -9.68 3.80
CA GLY A 101 -1.82 -8.53 4.67
C GLY A 101 -3.14 -7.99 5.17
N LEU A 102 -3.06 -7.25 6.26
CA LEU A 102 -4.15 -6.42 6.76
C LEU A 102 -3.83 -4.94 6.56
N ARG A 103 -4.86 -4.11 6.37
CA ARG A 103 -4.72 -2.67 6.30
C ARG A 103 -5.38 -1.99 7.51
N ALA A 104 -4.64 -1.08 8.13
CA ALA A 104 -5.14 -0.10 9.08
C ALA A 104 -5.07 1.30 8.46
N ASN A 105 -6.23 1.84 8.07
CA ASN A 105 -6.35 3.26 7.68
C ASN A 105 -6.69 4.09 8.92
N LEU A 106 -5.75 4.91 9.36
CA LEU A 106 -5.82 5.72 10.58
C LEU A 106 -6.03 7.21 10.29
N SER A 107 -6.03 7.64 9.02
CA SER A 107 -6.20 9.06 8.64
C SER A 107 -7.64 9.57 8.78
N HIS A 108 -8.61 8.66 8.65
CA HIS A 108 -10.02 8.90 8.94
C HIS A 108 -10.52 7.66 9.67
N PRO A 109 -10.63 7.66 11.02
CA PRO A 109 -10.79 6.46 11.82
C PRO A 109 -12.18 5.83 11.62
N VAL A 110 -12.33 5.10 10.51
CA VAL A 110 -13.47 4.26 10.19
C VAL A 110 -12.98 3.13 9.25
N PRO A 111 -13.02 1.85 9.67
CA PRO A 111 -13.50 1.35 10.96
C PRO A 111 -12.39 1.11 12.02
N LEU A 112 -11.12 1.47 11.76
CA LEU A 112 -9.98 1.16 12.64
C LEU A 112 -9.31 2.43 13.22
N GLY A 113 -8.67 2.27 14.37
CA GLY A 113 -7.93 3.33 15.06
C GLY A 113 -6.52 2.90 15.52
N PRO A 114 -5.73 3.84 16.07
CA PRO A 114 -4.33 3.59 16.46
C PRO A 114 -4.17 2.46 17.50
N GLY A 115 -5.15 2.30 18.39
CA GLY A 115 -5.16 1.24 19.42
C GLY A 115 -5.25 -0.18 18.85
N ASP A 116 -5.69 -0.34 17.60
CA ASP A 116 -5.88 -1.65 16.98
C ASP A 116 -4.58 -2.22 16.39
N VAL A 117 -3.58 -1.36 16.15
CA VAL A 117 -2.32 -1.72 15.49
C VAL A 117 -1.63 -2.93 16.14
N PRO A 118 -1.46 -3.03 17.47
CA PRO A 118 -0.81 -4.19 18.08
C PRO A 118 -1.58 -5.50 17.88
N ALA A 119 -2.92 -5.47 17.91
CA ALA A 119 -3.75 -6.67 17.72
C ALA A 119 -3.69 -7.16 16.26
N LEU A 120 -3.85 -6.24 15.31
CA LEU A 120 -3.72 -6.53 13.89
C LEU A 120 -2.32 -7.05 13.54
N GLY A 121 -1.27 -6.50 14.16
CA GLY A 121 0.10 -6.96 14.01
C GLY A 121 0.31 -8.42 14.40
N ARG A 122 -0.27 -8.85 15.54
CA ARG A 122 -0.24 -10.25 15.97
C ARG A 122 -0.98 -11.15 15.00
N LEU A 123 -2.18 -10.75 14.58
CA LEU A 123 -2.96 -11.50 13.60
C LEU A 123 -2.21 -11.68 12.28
N CYS A 124 -1.51 -10.64 11.81
CA CYS A 124 -0.64 -10.74 10.63
C CYS A 124 0.54 -11.70 10.85
N ALA A 125 1.21 -11.62 12.01
CA ALA A 125 2.34 -12.50 12.31
C ALA A 125 1.95 -13.99 12.29
N ASP A 126 0.79 -14.35 12.84
CA ASP A 126 0.28 -15.72 12.84
C ASP A 126 0.03 -16.29 11.44
N GLN A 127 -0.12 -15.43 10.43
CA GLN A 127 -0.34 -15.81 9.03
C GLN A 127 0.91 -15.64 8.14
N GLY A 128 2.02 -15.13 8.70
CA GLY A 128 3.19 -14.74 7.89
C GLY A 128 2.92 -13.53 6.97
N TRP A 129 1.97 -12.67 7.36
CA TRP A 129 1.54 -11.50 6.61
C TRP A 129 2.23 -10.21 7.06
N HIS A 130 1.97 -9.11 6.35
CA HIS A 130 2.35 -7.77 6.76
C HIS A 130 1.14 -6.95 7.26
N LEU A 131 1.42 -5.92 8.06
CA LEU A 131 0.44 -4.88 8.39
C LEU A 131 0.72 -3.63 7.55
N GLN A 132 -0.24 -3.24 6.72
CA GLN A 132 -0.21 -2.01 5.93
C GLN A 132 -0.87 -0.86 6.72
N ILE A 133 -0.19 0.27 6.86
CA ILE A 133 -0.70 1.44 7.59
C ILE A 133 -0.75 2.64 6.66
N PHE A 134 -1.92 3.29 6.65
CA PHE A 134 -2.08 4.65 6.15
C PHE A 134 -2.39 5.57 7.32
N ALA A 135 -1.50 6.53 7.59
CA ALA A 135 -1.61 7.48 8.69
C ALA A 135 -0.88 8.78 8.34
N ALA A 136 -1.23 9.87 9.01
CA ALA A 136 -0.40 11.08 9.01
C ALA A 136 0.98 10.79 9.61
N ALA A 137 2.02 11.50 9.16
CA ALA A 137 3.38 11.28 9.65
C ALA A 137 3.50 11.54 11.16
N ASP A 138 2.80 12.54 11.72
CA ASP A 138 2.79 12.81 13.16
C ASP A 138 2.32 11.59 13.97
N LEU A 139 1.23 10.95 13.52
CA LEU A 139 0.72 9.74 14.16
C LEU A 139 1.70 8.57 14.04
N LEU A 140 2.47 8.46 12.96
CA LEU A 140 3.54 7.45 12.86
C LEU A 140 4.64 7.70 13.89
N ALA A 141 4.97 8.96 14.17
CA ALA A 141 5.94 9.32 15.22
C ALA A 141 5.40 8.97 16.62
N GLU A 142 4.13 9.27 16.89
CA GLU A 142 3.46 8.92 18.15
C GLU A 142 3.40 7.40 18.36
N LEU A 143 3.12 6.64 17.30
CA LEU A 143 3.03 5.18 17.34
C LEU A 143 4.39 4.47 17.30
N ALA A 144 5.50 5.21 17.28
CA ALA A 144 6.83 4.61 17.08
C ALA A 144 7.16 3.43 18.02
N PRO A 145 6.84 3.46 19.33
CA PRO A 145 7.03 2.29 20.20
C PRO A 145 6.22 1.07 19.74
N ALA A 146 4.95 1.27 19.36
CA ALA A 146 4.09 0.20 18.89
C ALA A 146 4.58 -0.37 17.55
N LEU A 147 4.93 0.50 16.59
CA LEU A 147 5.45 0.10 15.28
C LEU A 147 6.76 -0.71 15.42
N ARG A 148 7.66 -0.29 16.30
CA ARG A 148 8.89 -1.04 16.60
C ARG A 148 8.62 -2.38 17.27
N ALA A 149 7.55 -2.52 18.03
CA ALA A 149 7.21 -3.77 18.72
C ALA A 149 6.44 -4.77 17.84
N LEU A 150 6.03 -4.40 16.62
CA LEU A 150 5.21 -5.27 15.79
C LEU A 150 5.95 -6.58 15.42
N PRO A 151 5.30 -7.74 15.58
CA PRO A 151 5.89 -9.05 15.28
C PRO A 151 5.84 -9.41 13.79
N CYS A 152 5.32 -8.53 12.93
CA CYS A 152 5.20 -8.73 11.49
C CYS A 152 5.88 -7.59 10.70
N PRO A 153 6.16 -7.77 9.40
CA PRO A 153 6.58 -6.67 8.55
C PRO A 153 5.52 -5.57 8.47
N LEU A 154 5.99 -4.34 8.29
CA LEU A 154 5.17 -3.14 8.10
C LEU A 154 5.17 -2.69 6.63
N VAL A 155 4.06 -2.19 6.14
CA VAL A 155 4.00 -1.46 4.86
C VAL A 155 3.40 -0.09 5.11
N LEU A 156 4.15 0.97 4.84
CA LEU A 156 3.71 2.35 5.02
C LEU A 156 3.20 2.90 3.68
N ASP A 157 1.94 3.31 3.66
CA ASP A 157 1.31 3.87 2.48
C ASP A 157 1.88 5.27 2.14
N HIS A 158 1.92 5.58 0.84
CA HIS A 158 2.13 6.92 0.28
C HIS A 158 3.31 7.70 0.91
N PHE A 159 4.54 7.19 0.74
CA PHE A 159 5.77 7.80 1.27
C PHE A 159 5.77 7.97 2.80
N ALA A 160 4.98 7.15 3.51
CA ALA A 160 4.71 7.31 4.94
C ALA A 160 4.10 8.69 5.31
N MET A 161 3.51 9.37 4.32
CA MET A 161 2.99 10.74 4.41
C MET A 161 3.99 11.77 4.94
N LEU A 162 5.30 11.51 4.81
CA LEU A 162 6.34 12.45 5.22
C LEU A 162 6.27 13.72 4.35
N PRO A 163 6.33 14.93 4.95
CA PRO A 163 6.29 16.18 4.20
C PRO A 163 7.57 16.36 3.37
N PRO A 164 7.50 16.43 2.02
CA PRO A 164 8.69 16.48 1.16
C PRO A 164 9.71 17.57 1.51
N ALA A 165 9.24 18.76 1.88
CA ALA A 165 10.11 19.91 2.15
C ALA A 165 10.82 19.85 3.52
N SER A 166 10.30 19.07 4.48
CA SER A 166 10.77 19.10 5.88
C SER A 166 10.98 17.71 6.49
N PHE A 167 10.91 16.63 5.69
CA PHE A 167 10.97 15.26 6.18
C PHE A 167 12.17 15.00 7.09
N ALA A 168 13.35 15.53 6.77
CA ALA A 168 14.58 15.26 7.51
C ALA A 168 14.53 15.73 8.97
N ALA A 169 13.76 16.80 9.25
CA ALA A 169 13.54 17.31 10.60
C ALA A 169 12.27 16.74 11.26
N HIS A 170 11.47 15.99 10.51
CA HIS A 170 10.19 15.46 10.99
C HIS A 170 10.42 14.30 11.98
N PRO A 171 9.72 14.25 13.13
CA PRO A 171 9.94 13.22 14.15
C PRO A 171 9.68 11.77 13.67
N ALA A 172 8.86 11.61 12.64
CA ALA A 172 8.60 10.31 12.01
C ALA A 172 9.77 9.78 11.15
N TRP A 173 10.63 10.67 10.62
CA TRP A 173 11.73 10.25 9.75
C TRP A 173 12.67 9.23 10.36
N PRO A 174 13.25 9.43 11.57
CA PRO A 174 14.12 8.42 12.17
C PRO A 174 13.42 7.07 12.37
N VAL A 175 12.11 7.06 12.65
CA VAL A 175 11.32 5.83 12.80
C VAL A 175 11.22 5.08 11.48
N VAL A 176 10.86 5.79 10.40
CA VAL A 176 10.72 5.21 9.05
C VAL A 176 12.08 4.72 8.53
N ALA A 177 13.12 5.54 8.65
CA ALA A 177 14.46 5.20 8.17
C ALA A 177 15.05 3.99 8.91
N GLU A 178 14.92 3.95 10.25
CA GLU A 178 15.37 2.83 11.09
C GLU A 178 14.67 1.52 10.67
N LEU A 179 13.34 1.54 10.52
CA LEU A 179 12.58 0.34 10.18
C LEU A 179 12.83 -0.13 8.74
N LEU A 180 13.07 0.79 7.80
CA LEU A 180 13.49 0.45 6.44
C LEU A 180 14.87 -0.20 6.42
N ALA A 181 15.85 0.41 7.11
CA ALA A 181 17.22 -0.08 7.18
C ALA A 181 17.29 -1.47 7.85
N ALA A 182 16.43 -1.72 8.84
CA ALA A 182 16.29 -3.01 9.50
C ALA A 182 15.53 -4.07 8.67
N GLY A 183 15.03 -3.73 7.48
CA GLY A 183 14.21 -4.62 6.66
C GLY A 183 12.84 -4.95 7.28
N ARG A 184 12.38 -4.16 8.25
CA ARG A 184 11.14 -4.38 9.02
C ARG A 184 9.95 -3.59 8.48
N ALA A 185 10.20 -2.51 7.76
CA ALA A 185 9.18 -1.76 7.04
C ALA A 185 9.45 -1.75 5.54
N TRP A 186 8.39 -1.50 4.78
CA TRP A 186 8.36 -1.18 3.37
C TRP A 186 7.66 0.17 3.18
N VAL A 187 7.99 0.91 2.15
CA VAL A 187 7.32 2.18 1.82
C VAL A 187 6.80 2.14 0.39
N LYS A 188 5.52 2.49 0.20
CA LYS A 188 4.91 2.63 -1.12
C LYS A 188 5.10 4.04 -1.68
N LEU A 189 5.84 4.16 -2.77
CA LEU A 189 5.95 5.36 -3.60
C LEU A 189 4.70 5.47 -4.49
N SER A 190 3.64 6.05 -3.93
CA SER A 190 2.30 6.12 -4.53
C SER A 190 1.59 7.39 -4.09
N SER A 191 0.64 7.88 -4.89
CA SER A 191 -0.13 9.10 -4.58
C SER A 191 0.72 10.33 -4.25
N PRO A 192 1.72 10.72 -5.06
CA PRO A 192 2.53 11.90 -4.73
C PRO A 192 1.68 13.18 -4.62
N TYR A 193 0.52 13.25 -5.28
CA TYR A 193 -0.46 14.33 -5.15
C TYR A 193 -1.10 14.44 -3.75
N ALA A 194 -1.00 13.41 -2.90
CA ALA A 194 -1.52 13.41 -1.54
C ALA A 194 -0.51 13.96 -0.53
N LEU A 195 0.76 14.13 -0.92
CA LEU A 195 1.78 14.70 -0.05
C LEU A 195 1.59 16.21 0.12
N PRO A 196 2.02 16.78 1.25
CA PRO A 196 2.18 18.22 1.38
C PRO A 196 3.02 18.80 0.23
N LEU A 197 2.78 20.07 -0.13
CA LEU A 197 3.50 20.75 -1.21
C LEU A 197 5.02 20.69 -1.01
N GLY A 198 5.74 20.36 -2.09
CA GLY A 198 7.20 20.30 -2.12
C GLY A 198 7.67 19.30 -3.18
N ASP A 199 8.93 19.42 -3.59
CA ASP A 199 9.56 18.43 -4.46
C ASP A 199 9.78 17.12 -3.68
N PRO A 200 9.18 15.98 -4.07
CA PRO A 200 9.38 14.71 -3.38
C PRO A 200 10.75 14.07 -3.67
N ALA A 201 11.54 14.58 -4.63
CA ALA A 201 12.79 13.95 -5.02
C ALA A 201 13.82 13.78 -3.87
N PRO A 202 14.04 14.75 -2.98
CA PRO A 202 14.92 14.56 -1.82
C PRO A 202 14.42 13.47 -0.86
N LEU A 203 13.12 13.42 -0.60
CA LEU A 203 12.50 12.39 0.24
C LEU A 203 12.66 11.00 -0.38
N ILE A 204 12.44 10.86 -1.69
CA ILE A 204 12.57 9.59 -2.42
C ILE A 204 14.02 9.09 -2.35
N ARG A 205 15.00 9.97 -2.55
CA ARG A 205 16.43 9.61 -2.44
C ARG A 205 16.78 9.16 -1.03
N ALA A 206 16.33 9.90 0.00
CA ALA A 206 16.58 9.53 1.38
C ALA A 206 15.94 8.17 1.75
N LEU A 207 14.71 7.90 1.28
CA LEU A 207 14.07 6.59 1.46
C LEU A 207 14.86 5.47 0.76
N ALA A 208 15.41 5.72 -0.42
CA ALA A 208 16.24 4.76 -1.15
C ALA A 208 17.59 4.51 -0.47
N GLU A 209 18.21 5.56 0.09
CA GLU A 209 19.42 5.47 0.90
C GLU A 209 19.17 4.67 2.19
N ALA A 210 18.02 4.87 2.84
CA ALA A 210 17.64 4.12 4.04
C ALA A 210 17.34 2.63 3.75
N GLY A 211 16.73 2.31 2.59
CA GLY A 211 16.38 0.92 2.28
C GLY A 211 15.74 0.71 0.90
N ALA A 212 16.51 0.86 -0.18
CA ALA A 212 16.01 0.68 -1.54
C ALA A 212 15.36 -0.70 -1.83
N SER A 213 15.78 -1.77 -1.16
CA SER A 213 15.18 -3.11 -1.30
C SER A 213 13.79 -3.23 -0.67
N GLN A 214 13.36 -2.21 0.07
CA GLN A 214 12.08 -2.13 0.77
C GLN A 214 11.12 -1.10 0.14
N LEU A 215 11.46 -0.55 -1.02
CA LEU A 215 10.61 0.38 -1.75
C LEU A 215 9.68 -0.35 -2.70
N LEU A 216 8.43 0.11 -2.74
CA LEU A 216 7.36 -0.42 -3.57
C LEU A 216 6.76 0.70 -4.41
N TRP A 217 6.14 0.37 -5.53
CA TRP A 217 5.38 1.33 -6.34
C TRP A 217 3.89 0.94 -6.40
N GLY A 218 2.99 1.91 -6.48
CA GLY A 218 1.57 1.67 -6.73
C GLY A 218 0.86 2.88 -7.32
N THR A 219 -0.21 2.65 -8.07
CA THR A 219 -0.99 3.70 -8.77
C THR A 219 -1.84 4.51 -7.80
N ASN A 220 -2.36 3.85 -6.77
CA ASN A 220 -3.50 4.29 -5.98
C ASN A 220 -4.74 4.56 -6.84
N TRP A 221 -4.91 3.85 -7.96
CA TRP A 221 -6.13 3.91 -8.75
C TRP A 221 -7.33 3.45 -7.90
N PRO A 222 -8.53 4.06 -8.02
CA PRO A 222 -8.96 5.12 -8.92
C PRO A 222 -8.78 6.54 -8.35
N HIS A 223 -7.82 6.72 -7.43
CA HIS A 223 -7.50 7.98 -6.77
C HIS A 223 -8.65 8.58 -5.95
N PRO A 224 -9.18 7.84 -4.95
CA PRO A 224 -10.33 8.29 -4.15
C PRO A 224 -10.10 9.61 -3.39
N ASN A 225 -8.84 10.06 -3.29
CA ASN A 225 -8.41 11.25 -2.57
C ASN A 225 -7.93 12.41 -3.48
N SER A 226 -7.88 12.24 -4.80
CA SER A 226 -7.34 13.28 -5.69
C SER A 226 -8.35 14.38 -6.05
N GLY A 227 -9.64 14.03 -6.08
CA GLY A 227 -10.71 14.92 -6.56
C GLY A 227 -10.68 15.22 -8.06
N GLN A 228 -9.72 14.68 -8.82
CA GLN A 228 -9.55 14.91 -10.25
C GLN A 228 -8.84 13.73 -10.95
N PRO A 229 -9.09 13.49 -12.24
CA PRO A 229 -8.38 12.48 -13.02
C PRO A 229 -6.86 12.65 -12.94
N GLN A 230 -6.12 11.54 -12.94
CA GLN A 230 -4.67 11.56 -12.93
C GLN A 230 -4.09 10.88 -14.17
N ASP A 231 -2.91 11.31 -14.58
CA ASP A 231 -2.10 10.58 -15.55
C ASP A 231 -1.18 9.60 -14.81
N GLU A 232 -1.55 8.33 -14.82
CA GLU A 232 -0.81 7.25 -14.16
C GLU A 232 0.64 7.12 -14.64
N ALA A 233 0.91 7.40 -15.92
CA ALA A 233 2.27 7.31 -16.44
C ALA A 233 3.13 8.44 -15.87
N ALA A 234 2.57 9.65 -15.79
CA ALA A 234 3.23 10.79 -15.17
C ALA A 234 3.43 10.59 -13.66
N LEU A 235 2.44 10.05 -12.95
CA LEU A 235 2.56 9.74 -11.52
C LEU A 235 3.62 8.69 -11.23
N ARG A 236 3.68 7.61 -12.03
CA ARG A 236 4.74 6.61 -11.93
C ARG A 236 6.11 7.22 -12.15
N GLU A 237 6.25 8.07 -13.15
CA GLU A 237 7.54 8.71 -13.44
C GLU A 237 7.94 9.66 -12.30
N ALA A 238 7.04 10.50 -11.80
CA ALA A 238 7.31 11.37 -10.66
C ALA A 238 7.74 10.61 -9.40
N ALA A 239 7.15 9.44 -9.14
CA ALA A 239 7.47 8.61 -7.99
C ALA A 239 8.80 7.85 -8.12
N LEU A 240 9.29 7.59 -9.34
CA LEU A 240 10.42 6.70 -9.59
C LEU A 240 11.65 7.38 -10.21
N ALA A 241 11.51 8.54 -10.86
CA ALA A 241 12.60 9.26 -11.50
C ALA A 241 13.79 9.60 -10.58
N PRO A 242 13.61 9.86 -9.27
CA PRO A 242 14.74 10.10 -8.37
C PRO A 242 15.54 8.85 -8.01
N LEU A 243 15.03 7.65 -8.33
CA LEU A 243 15.72 6.38 -8.11
C LEU A 243 16.70 6.08 -9.26
N THR A 244 17.75 5.32 -8.97
CA THR A 244 18.59 4.74 -10.02
C THR A 244 17.83 3.67 -10.82
N ALA A 245 18.26 3.38 -12.06
CA ALA A 245 17.61 2.37 -12.90
C ALA A 245 17.45 0.99 -12.21
N PRO A 246 18.45 0.45 -11.49
CA PRO A 246 18.29 -0.80 -10.73
C PRO A 246 17.26 -0.70 -9.60
N GLN A 247 17.24 0.42 -8.87
CA GLN A 247 16.28 0.65 -7.78
C GLN A 247 14.84 0.76 -8.32
N ARG A 248 14.66 1.47 -9.44
CA ARG A 248 13.37 1.57 -10.15
C ARG A 248 12.87 0.20 -10.60
N ALA A 249 13.73 -0.59 -11.24
CA ALA A 249 13.37 -1.94 -11.66
C ALA A 249 13.03 -2.85 -10.47
N ALA A 250 13.77 -2.75 -9.36
CA ALA A 250 13.51 -3.51 -8.15
C ALA A 250 12.17 -3.13 -7.51
N ALA A 251 11.88 -1.83 -7.36
CA ALA A 251 10.63 -1.33 -6.79
C ALA A 251 9.39 -1.74 -7.60
N LEU A 252 9.54 -1.93 -8.92
CA LEU A 252 8.48 -2.38 -9.81
C LEU A 252 8.29 -3.91 -9.82
N TRP A 253 9.32 -4.71 -9.51
CA TRP A 253 9.21 -6.17 -9.58
C TRP A 253 9.83 -6.92 -8.40
N ALA A 254 11.15 -6.93 -8.25
CA ALA A 254 11.82 -7.82 -7.30
C ALA A 254 11.39 -7.59 -5.85
N ASN A 255 11.22 -6.32 -5.46
CA ASN A 255 10.76 -5.91 -4.14
C ASN A 255 9.32 -6.40 -3.86
N PRO A 256 8.31 -6.03 -4.67
CA PRO A 256 6.95 -6.52 -4.45
C PRO A 256 6.79 -8.03 -4.65
N ALA A 257 7.51 -8.65 -5.58
CA ALA A 257 7.45 -10.11 -5.75
C ALA A 257 7.90 -10.83 -4.47
N ARG A 258 8.95 -10.33 -3.82
CA ARG A 258 9.43 -10.83 -2.52
C ARG A 258 8.41 -10.61 -1.40
N LEU A 259 7.83 -9.42 -1.29
CA LEU A 259 6.87 -9.12 -0.23
C LEU A 259 5.56 -9.90 -0.37
N TYR A 260 5.01 -9.99 -1.59
CA TYR A 260 3.68 -10.54 -1.84
C TYR A 260 3.68 -12.00 -2.31
N GLY A 261 4.86 -12.62 -2.39
CA GLY A 261 5.02 -14.02 -2.78
C GLY A 261 4.56 -14.30 -4.21
N PHE A 262 4.95 -13.45 -5.17
CA PHE A 262 4.76 -13.75 -6.59
C PHE A 262 5.87 -14.66 -7.08
N ALA A 263 5.52 -15.62 -7.95
CA ALA A 263 6.49 -16.55 -8.52
C ALA A 263 7.53 -15.80 -9.37
N ALA A 264 8.78 -16.27 -9.26
CA ALA A 264 9.93 -15.73 -9.98
C ALA A 264 9.85 -15.95 -11.49
#